data_AF-A0A957QUY1-F1
#
_entry.id   AF-A0A957QUY1-F1
#
_cell.length_a   1.000
_cell.length_b   1.000
_cell.length_c   1.000
_cell.angle_alpha   90.00
_cell.angle_beta   90.00
_cell.angle_gamma   90.00
#
_symmetry.space_group_name_H-M   'P 1'
#
loop_
_entity.id
_entity.type
_entity.pdbx_description
1 polymer ?
#
loop_
_entity_poly.entity_id
_entity_poly.type
_entity_poly.pdbx_seq_one_letter_code
_entity_poly.pdbx_strand_id
1 'polypeptide(L)'
;AQNLLRNGNFTESMKDTWDSYVVAENVTPGKVSIMERDGRRVAYFVRQGEDNVPTEVGIRQVIGKDVNVYDKLYLQLDIKLLFQSLSGAGYLSSEYPLRVELTYTDV
;
A
#
# COMPACT_ATOMS: atom_id res chain seq x y z
N ALA A 1 -14.80 -12.19 13.50
CA ALA A 1 -13.76 -11.19 13.21
C ALA A 1 -14.45 -9.96 12.61
N GLN A 2 -14.13 -8.76 13.09
CA GLN A 2 -14.66 -7.51 12.53
C GLN A 2 -13.66 -6.96 11.51
N ASN A 3 -14.11 -6.66 10.30
CA ASN A 3 -13.27 -5.96 9.33
C ASN A 3 -13.27 -4.46 9.66
N LEU A 4 -12.09 -3.89 9.89
CA LEU A 4 -11.92 -2.48 10.21
C LEU A 4 -11.68 -1.62 8.97
N LEU A 5 -11.31 -2.23 7.84
CA LEU A 5 -11.09 -1.52 6.57
C LEU A 5 -12.40 -1.25 5.86
N ARG A 6 -12.52 -0.03 5.33
CA ARG A 6 -13.51 0.35 4.32
C ARG A 6 -12.94 0.10 2.92
N ASN A 7 -13.75 -0.42 2.01
CA ASN A 7 -13.37 -0.65 0.61
C ASN A 7 -12.02 -1.42 0.44
N GLY A 8 -11.75 -2.41 1.29
CA GLY A 8 -10.53 -3.22 1.21
C GLY A 8 -10.48 -4.18 0.01
N ASN A 9 -11.62 -4.37 -0.66
CA ASN A 9 -11.77 -5.16 -1.88
C ASN A 9 -11.77 -4.29 -3.16
N PHE A 10 -11.64 -2.97 -3.02
CA PHE A 10 -11.60 -1.99 -4.12
C PHE A 10 -12.81 -2.03 -5.07
N THR A 11 -13.97 -2.52 -4.61
CA THR A 11 -15.19 -2.53 -5.44
C THR A 11 -15.75 -1.12 -5.67
N GLU A 12 -15.49 -0.21 -4.74
CA GLU A 12 -15.88 1.20 -4.81
C GLU A 12 -14.70 2.08 -5.23
N SER A 13 -14.97 3.34 -5.57
CA SER A 13 -13.92 4.35 -5.78
C SER A 13 -13.07 4.52 -4.51
N MET A 14 -11.78 4.81 -4.67
CA MET A 14 -10.91 5.14 -3.53
C MET A 14 -11.32 6.44 -2.82
N LYS A 15 -12.09 7.30 -3.49
CA LYS A 15 -12.58 8.56 -2.90
C LYS A 15 -13.23 8.30 -1.53
N ASP A 16 -12.84 9.08 -0.54
CA ASP A 16 -13.35 9.02 0.84
C ASP A 16 -13.11 7.69 1.58
N THR A 17 -12.28 6.79 1.04
CA THR A 17 -11.91 5.49 1.65
C THR A 17 -10.41 5.24 1.72
N TRP A 18 -9.67 5.59 0.67
CA TRP A 18 -8.23 5.43 0.56
C TRP A 18 -7.62 6.71 0.00
N ASP A 19 -6.60 7.21 0.68
CA ASP A 19 -5.78 8.32 0.21
C ASP A 19 -4.56 7.77 -0.52
N SER A 20 -4.39 8.14 -1.79
CA SER A 20 -3.16 7.84 -2.52
C SER A 20 -2.07 8.86 -2.18
N TYR A 21 -0.85 8.41 -2.01
CA TYR A 21 0.31 9.28 -1.85
C TYR A 21 1.44 8.88 -2.79
N VAL A 22 2.31 9.84 -3.07
CA VAL A 22 3.55 9.66 -3.82
C VAL A 22 4.66 10.42 -3.12
N VAL A 23 5.80 9.78 -2.92
CA VAL A 23 7.05 10.41 -2.48
C VAL A 23 8.02 10.28 -3.64
N ALA A 24 8.25 11.34 -4.40
CA ALA A 24 9.14 11.32 -5.56
C ALA A 24 9.88 12.66 -5.67
N GLU A 25 11.21 12.63 -5.67
CA GLU A 25 12.04 13.82 -5.80
C GLU A 25 12.81 13.80 -7.12
N ASN A 26 12.48 14.73 -8.03
CA ASN A 26 13.14 14.89 -9.34
C ASN A 26 13.14 13.64 -10.25
N VAL A 27 12.17 12.74 -10.04
CA VAL A 27 12.02 11.48 -10.79
C VAL A 27 10.57 11.28 -11.21
N THR A 28 10.36 10.36 -12.13
CA THR A 28 8.99 10.05 -12.59
C THR A 28 8.18 9.44 -11.44
N PRO A 29 7.05 10.05 -11.03
CA PRO A 29 6.25 9.55 -9.92
C PRO A 29 5.58 8.23 -10.27
N GLY A 30 5.47 7.34 -9.28
CA GLY A 30 4.63 6.16 -9.38
C GLY A 30 3.14 6.53 -9.46
N LYS A 31 2.32 5.57 -9.89
CA LYS A 31 0.87 5.74 -10.02
C LYS A 31 0.15 4.56 -9.40
N VAL A 32 -1.02 4.84 -8.83
CA VAL A 32 -1.99 3.84 -8.40
C VAL A 32 -3.30 4.07 -9.15
N SER A 33 -3.91 2.99 -9.63
CA SER A 33 -5.23 3.01 -10.26
C SER A 33 -6.08 1.84 -9.79
N ILE A 34 -7.40 2.01 -9.75
CA ILE A 34 -8.32 0.88 -9.56
C ILE A 34 -8.63 0.30 -10.93
N MET A 35 -8.42 -1.00 -11.10
CA MET A 35 -8.75 -1.71 -12.34
C MET A 35 -9.19 -3.14 -12.07
N GLU A 36 -9.77 -3.77 -13.08
CA GLU A 36 -10.10 -5.20 -13.05
C GLU A 36 -8.93 -6.04 -13.59
N ARG A 37 -8.53 -7.06 -12.83
CA ARG A 37 -7.47 -8.02 -13.16
C ARG A 37 -7.90 -9.39 -12.67
N ASP A 38 -7.81 -10.39 -13.53
CA ASP A 38 -8.13 -11.79 -13.19
C ASP A 38 -9.51 -11.94 -12.50
N GLY A 39 -10.50 -11.15 -12.93
CA GLY A 39 -11.87 -11.14 -12.37
C GLY A 39 -12.02 -10.46 -11.00
N ARG A 40 -11.01 -9.72 -10.51
CA ARG A 40 -11.06 -8.97 -9.26
C ARG A 40 -10.74 -7.50 -9.50
N ARG A 41 -11.41 -6.59 -8.78
CA ARG A 41 -10.94 -5.20 -8.69
C ARG A 41 -9.74 -5.12 -7.76
N VAL A 42 -8.71 -4.41 -8.20
CA VAL A 42 -7.44 -4.29 -7.49
C VAL A 42 -6.95 -2.84 -7.51
N ALA A 43 -6.24 -2.45 -6.46
CA ALA A 43 -5.33 -1.31 -6.52
C ALA A 43 -4.06 -1.76 -7.27
N TYR A 44 -3.85 -1.19 -8.46
CA TYR A 44 -2.74 -1.51 -9.34
C TYR A 44 -1.67 -0.43 -9.23
N PHE A 45 -0.48 -0.82 -8.77
CA PHE A 45 0.65 0.08 -8.56
C PHE A 45 1.65 -0.08 -9.71
N VAL A 46 2.09 1.04 -10.28
CA VAL A 46 3.13 1.07 -11.31
C VAL A 46 4.12 2.18 -11.03
N ARG A 47 5.40 1.83 -11.11
CA ARG A 47 6.51 2.77 -11.23
C ARG A 47 7.44 2.27 -12.32
N GLN A 48 7.70 3.13 -13.31
CA GLN A 48 8.67 2.91 -14.39
C GLN A 48 9.61 4.12 -14.41
N GLY A 49 10.22 4.39 -13.27
CA GLY A 49 11.10 5.52 -13.06
C GLY A 49 12.56 5.07 -12.99
N GLU A 50 13.38 6.02 -12.58
CA GLU A 50 14.81 5.90 -12.44
C GLU A 50 15.18 4.95 -11.30
N ASP A 51 16.18 4.08 -11.54
CA ASP A 51 16.74 3.20 -10.51
C ASP A 51 17.60 4.00 -9.51
N ASN A 52 17.72 3.51 -8.27
CA ASN A 52 18.55 4.06 -7.19
C ASN A 52 18.14 5.45 -6.66
N VAL A 53 16.93 5.94 -6.97
CA VAL A 53 16.35 7.13 -6.32
C VAL A 53 15.17 6.70 -5.45
N PRO A 54 15.20 6.99 -4.13
CA PRO A 54 14.11 6.61 -3.26
C PRO A 54 12.77 7.18 -3.72
N THR A 55 11.76 6.33 -3.89
CA THR A 55 10.41 6.75 -4.26
C THR A 55 9.37 5.74 -3.84
N GLU A 56 8.24 6.29 -3.43
CA GLU A 56 7.11 5.50 -2.99
C GLU A 56 5.86 5.93 -3.74
N VAL A 57 5.01 4.95 -4.06
CA VAL A 57 3.60 5.18 -4.36
C VAL A 57 2.80 4.22 -3.51
N GLY A 58 1.79 4.73 -2.84
CA GLY A 58 1.02 3.94 -1.90
C GLY A 58 -0.41 4.44 -1.74
N ILE A 59 -1.18 3.66 -0.99
CA ILE A 59 -2.49 4.05 -0.49
C ILE A 59 -2.48 3.94 1.03
N ARG A 60 -3.24 4.80 1.69
CA ARG A 60 -3.37 4.85 3.14
C ARG A 60 -4.84 4.97 3.52
N GLN A 61 -5.22 4.32 4.62
CA GLN A 61 -6.51 4.52 5.25
C GLN A 61 -6.32 4.82 6.73
N VAL A 62 -6.89 5.93 7.17
CA VAL A 62 -6.98 6.23 8.60
C VAL A 62 -8.26 5.60 9.14
N ILE A 63 -8.11 4.52 9.91
CA ILE A 63 -9.25 3.76 10.47
C ILE A 63 -9.89 4.52 11.65
N GLY A 64 -9.07 5.17 12.49
CA GLY A 64 -9.54 5.95 13.64
C GLY A 64 -10.35 5.14 14.66
N LYS A 65 -10.03 3.85 14.83
CA LYS A 65 -10.67 2.97 15.82
C LYS A 65 -9.78 2.75 17.02
N ASP A 66 -10.42 2.78 18.19
CA ASP A 66 -9.83 2.25 19.41
C ASP A 66 -9.66 0.73 19.24
N VAL A 67 -8.42 0.28 19.37
CA VAL A 67 -8.05 -1.12 19.20
C VAL A 67 -7.76 -1.83 20.52
N ASN A 68 -7.78 -1.13 21.66
CA ASN A 68 -7.52 -1.70 22.98
C ASN A 68 -8.58 -2.73 23.40
N VAL A 69 -9.76 -2.68 22.76
CA VAL A 69 -10.87 -3.61 23.01
C VAL A 69 -10.67 -4.98 22.35
N TYR A 70 -9.63 -5.16 21.54
CA TYR A 70 -9.36 -6.42 20.84
C TYR A 70 -8.15 -7.15 21.43
N ASP A 71 -8.31 -8.44 21.73
CA ASP A 71 -7.18 -9.28 22.14
C ASP A 71 -6.19 -9.55 20.98
N LYS A 72 -6.67 -9.47 19.74
CA LYS A 72 -5.90 -9.76 18.52
C LYS A 72 -6.36 -8.90 17.36
N LEU A 73 -5.40 -8.42 16.57
CA LEU A 73 -5.62 -7.82 15.26
C LEU A 73 -4.96 -8.68 14.19
N TYR A 74 -5.64 -8.83 13.06
CA TYR A 74 -5.14 -9.56 11.90
C TYR A 74 -5.08 -8.62 10.70
N LEU A 75 -3.92 -8.57 10.06
CA LEU A 75 -3.75 -7.92 8.76
C LEU A 75 -3.69 -9.00 7.69
N GLN A 76 -4.59 -8.91 6.70
CA GLN A 76 -4.66 -9.86 5.59
C GLN A 76 -4.65 -9.07 4.27
N LEU A 77 -3.75 -9.45 3.36
CA LEU A 77 -3.62 -8.84 2.04
C LEU A 77 -3.42 -9.92 0.98
N ASP A 78 -4.05 -9.74 -0.18
CA ASP A 78 -3.77 -10.50 -1.39
C ASP A 78 -2.87 -9.65 -2.29
N ILE A 79 -1.62 -10.06 -2.50
CA ILE A 79 -0.62 -9.28 -3.25
C ILE A 79 -0.08 -10.11 -4.41
N LYS A 80 -0.10 -9.51 -5.60
CA LYS A 80 0.50 -10.07 -6.81
C LYS A 80 1.62 -9.15 -7.29
N LEU A 81 2.87 -9.51 -6.97
CA LEU A 81 4.05 -8.81 -7.48
C LEU A 81 4.32 -9.25 -8.93
N LEU A 82 4.13 -8.34 -9.88
CA LEU A 82 4.32 -8.65 -11.31
C LEU A 82 5.76 -8.39 -11.78
N PHE A 83 6.41 -7.37 -11.24
CA PHE A 83 7.75 -6.95 -11.60
C PHE A 83 8.39 -6.20 -10.45
N GLN A 84 9.70 -6.35 -10.29
CA GLN A 84 10.52 -5.55 -9.40
C GLN A 84 11.95 -5.50 -9.95
N SER A 85 12.58 -4.32 -9.93
CA SER A 85 13.97 -4.11 -10.36
C SER A 85 14.95 -3.93 -9.21
N LEU A 86 14.47 -3.91 -7.96
CA LEU A 86 15.33 -3.67 -6.80
C LEU A 86 16.27 -4.86 -6.59
N SER A 87 17.57 -4.56 -6.58
CA SER A 87 18.64 -5.56 -6.58
C SER A 87 18.95 -6.13 -5.19
N GLY A 88 18.36 -5.59 -4.13
CA GLY A 88 18.54 -6.07 -2.76
C GLY A 88 17.40 -5.64 -1.84
N ALA A 89 16.94 -6.56 -1.00
CA ALA A 89 16.12 -6.24 0.16
C ALA A 89 17.03 -5.73 1.28
N GLY A 90 16.96 -4.44 1.61
CA GLY A 90 17.58 -3.89 2.82
C GLY A 90 19.12 -3.96 2.92
N TYR A 91 19.87 -4.18 1.84
CA TYR A 91 21.33 -4.04 1.89
C TYR A 91 21.68 -2.55 1.76
N LEU A 92 22.26 -1.96 2.81
CA LEU A 92 22.58 -0.52 2.93
C LEU A 92 21.35 0.41 2.93
N SER A 93 20.27 0.04 3.62
CA SER A 93 19.03 0.84 3.65
C SER A 93 18.35 0.97 2.28
N SER A 94 18.51 -0.04 1.41
CA SER A 94 17.84 -0.09 0.11
C SER A 94 16.33 -0.28 0.24
N GLU A 95 15.60 0.25 -0.74
CA GLU A 95 14.14 0.18 -0.82
C GLU A 95 13.62 -1.26 -0.91
N TYR A 96 12.35 -1.44 -0.52
CA TYR A 96 11.63 -2.71 -0.69
C TYR A 96 10.65 -2.60 -1.86
N PRO A 97 10.41 -3.68 -2.62
CA PRO A 97 9.40 -3.68 -3.68
C PRO A 97 7.96 -3.54 -3.15
N LEU A 98 7.78 -3.73 -1.84
CA LEU A 98 6.52 -3.57 -1.12
C LEU A 98 6.80 -3.20 0.33
N ARG A 99 6.07 -2.20 0.85
CA ARG A 99 6.00 -1.90 2.28
C ARG A 99 4.55 -1.94 2.75
N VAL A 100 4.32 -2.58 3.89
CA VAL A 100 3.03 -2.56 4.60
C VAL A 100 3.29 -2.02 6.00
N GLU A 101 2.59 -0.95 6.35
CA GLU A 101 2.79 -0.25 7.63
C GLU A 101 1.47 -0.17 8.38
N LEU A 102 1.51 -0.50 9.67
CA LEU A 102 0.42 -0.33 10.61
C LEU A 102 0.91 0.57 11.75
N THR A 103 0.34 1.76 11.85
CA THR A 103 0.61 2.68 12.96
C THR A 103 -0.54 2.59 13.96
N TYR A 104 -0.21 2.33 15.23
CA TYR A 104 -1.15 2.44 16.35
C TYR A 104 -0.45 3.06 17.55
N THR A 105 -1.24 3.61 18.46
CA THR A 105 -0.75 4.09 19.75
C THR A 105 -1.06 3.03 20.80
N ASP A 106 -0.03 2.58 21.50
CA ASP A 106 -0.15 1.79 22.72
C ASP A 106 -0.09 2.73 23.93
N VAL A 107 -0.79 2.39 25.02
CA VAL A 107 -0.87 3.22 26.25
C VAL A 107 0.02 2.72 27.37
#